data_AF-A0A804QN11-F1
#
_entry.id   AF-A0A804QN11-F1
#
_cell.length_a   1.000
_cell.length_b   1.000
_cell.length_c   1.000
_cell.angle_alpha   90.00
_cell.angle_beta   90.00
_cell.angle_gamma   90.00
#
_symmetry.space_group_name_H-M   'P 1'
#
loop_
_entity.id
_entity.type
_entity.pdbx_description
1 polymer ?
#
loop_
_entity_poly.entity_id
_entity_poly.type
_entity_poly.pdbx_seq_one_letter_code
_entity_poly.pdbx_strand_id
1 'polypeptide(L)'
;MQKAMSREVQICLLTETGAKQATAEIIWKNKDEALVFLDSLKEAHLFFLEGMTNADAKKQYPELYTKWREDPANFHVNGIYPIRKLWGMIARQTCEQILLTPG
;
A
#
# COMPACT_ATOMS: atom_id res chain seq x y z
N MET A 1 29.59 -1.01 26.47
CA MET A 1 28.33 -0.29 26.17
C MET A 1 27.98 -0.58 24.72
N GLN A 2 27.09 -1.53 24.44
CA GLN A 2 26.68 -1.84 23.06
C GLN A 2 25.87 -0.66 22.52
N LYS A 3 26.39 0.02 21.50
CA LYS A 3 25.71 1.11 20.80
C LYS A 3 24.55 0.45 20.04
N ALA A 4 23.32 0.65 20.49
CA ALA A 4 22.14 0.28 19.72
C ALA A 4 22.25 0.99 18.36
N MET A 5 22.31 0.20 17.29
CA MET A 5 22.31 0.72 15.94
C MET A 5 20.92 1.29 15.67
N SER A 6 20.76 2.59 15.97
CA SER A 6 19.57 3.35 15.65
C SER A 6 19.35 3.26 14.15
N ARG A 7 18.24 2.64 13.72
CA ARG A 7 17.83 2.69 12.32
C ARG A 7 17.28 4.09 12.08
N GLU A 8 18.10 4.97 11.54
CA GLU A 8 17.66 6.29 11.09
C GLU A 8 16.80 6.12 9.84
N VAL A 9 15.49 6.37 10.00
CA VAL A 9 14.58 6.51 8.87
C VAL A 9 14.77 7.91 8.31
N GLN A 10 15.23 8.00 7.06
CA GLN A 10 15.49 9.26 6.33
C GLN A 10 14.25 9.78 5.61
N ILE A 11 13.33 8.90 5.22
CA ILE A 11 12.12 9.27 4.47
C ILE A 11 10.91 8.41 4.88
N CYS A 12 9.73 9.01 4.98
CA CYS A 12 8.46 8.30 5.16
C CYS A 12 7.56 8.57 3.96
N LEU A 13 7.12 7.47 3.34
CA LEU A 13 6.36 7.46 2.09
C LEU A 13 4.99 6.88 2.32
N LEU A 14 3.94 7.67 2.04
CA LEU A 14 2.57 7.31 2.39
C LEU A 14 1.60 7.67 1.28
N THR A 15 0.39 7.14 1.42
CA THR A 15 -0.74 7.53 0.59
C THR A 15 -1.61 8.50 1.33
N GLU A 16 -2.29 9.39 0.61
CA GLU A 16 -3.26 10.35 1.13
C GLU A 16 -4.58 9.70 1.58
N THR A 17 -4.50 8.62 2.36
CA THR A 17 -5.66 8.03 3.04
C THR A 17 -5.60 8.47 4.49
N GLY A 18 -6.66 9.11 5.02
CA GLY A 18 -6.63 9.78 6.32
C GLY A 18 -6.09 8.94 7.49
N ALA A 19 -6.36 7.63 7.51
CA ALA A 19 -5.82 6.73 8.53
C ALA A 19 -4.28 6.57 8.48
N LYS A 20 -3.71 6.53 7.26
CA LYS A 20 -2.26 6.43 7.07
C LYS A 20 -1.57 7.76 7.33
N GLN A 21 -2.21 8.87 6.99
CA GLN A 21 -1.71 10.21 7.30
C GLN A 21 -1.63 10.44 8.81
N ALA A 22 -2.68 10.12 9.58
CA ALA A 22 -2.63 10.25 11.04
C ALA A 22 -1.50 9.41 11.66
N THR A 23 -1.32 8.18 11.17
CA THR A 23 -0.25 7.29 11.64
C THR A 23 1.14 7.88 11.32
N ALA A 24 1.29 8.42 10.12
CA ALA A 24 2.54 9.04 9.68
C ALA A 24 2.92 10.27 10.49
N GLU A 25 1.97 11.18 10.70
CA GLU A 25 2.20 12.40 11.48
C GLU A 25 2.64 12.07 12.90
N ILE A 26 2.11 10.99 13.51
CA ILE A 26 2.54 10.51 14.83
C ILE A 26 4.01 10.02 14.78
N ILE A 27 4.38 9.24 13.77
CA ILE A 27 5.75 8.71 13.63
C ILE A 27 6.75 9.83 13.29
N TRP A 28 6.32 10.81 12.50
CA TRP A 28 7.17 11.86 11.93
C TRP A 28 7.22 13.15 12.76
N LYS A 29 6.45 13.24 13.85
CA LYS A 29 6.29 14.46 14.66
C LYS A 29 7.61 15.14 15.09
N ASN A 30 8.67 14.36 15.28
CA ASN A 30 9.98 14.83 15.76
C ASN A 30 11.08 14.67 14.71
N LYS A 31 10.71 14.63 13.42
CA LYS A 31 11.63 14.54 12.29
C LYS A 31 11.64 15.87 11.55
N ASP A 32 12.83 16.34 11.19
CA ASP A 32 13.01 17.61 10.46
C ASP A 32 12.79 17.41 8.95
N GLU A 33 12.87 16.16 8.48
CA GLU A 33 12.68 15.80 7.08
C GLU A 33 11.21 15.91 6.65
N ALA A 34 10.95 16.07 5.35
CA ALA A 34 9.59 16.20 4.85
C ALA A 34 8.87 14.85 4.74
N LEU A 35 7.58 14.81 5.07
CA LEU A 35 6.68 13.71 4.69
C LEU A 35 6.42 13.77 3.18
N VAL A 36 6.67 12.67 2.48
CA VAL A 36 6.43 12.58 1.04
C VAL A 36 5.27 11.64 0.78
N PHE A 37 4.23 12.16 0.12
CA PHE A 37 3.07 11.37 -0.29
C PHE A 37 3.29 10.82 -1.70
N LEU A 38 3.16 9.51 -1.84
CA LEU A 38 3.28 8.81 -3.12
C LEU A 38 1.97 8.11 -3.44
N ASP A 39 1.32 8.61 -4.50
CA ASP A 39 0.09 8.04 -5.04
C ASP A 39 0.24 6.58 -5.49
N SER A 40 1.44 6.17 -5.87
CA SER A 40 1.77 4.80 -6.26
C SER A 40 1.68 3.80 -5.11
N LEU A 41 1.64 4.26 -3.87
CA LEU A 41 1.48 3.41 -2.69
C LEU A 41 0.00 3.13 -2.34
N LYS A 42 -0.96 3.71 -3.09
CA LYS A 42 -2.41 3.57 -2.83
C LYS A 42 -2.81 2.09 -2.78
N GLU A 43 -3.79 1.78 -1.94
CA GLU A 43 -4.26 0.40 -1.79
C GLU A 43 -4.79 -0.14 -3.11
N ALA A 44 -4.69 -1.46 -3.30
CA ALA A 44 -5.30 -2.11 -4.45
C ALA A 44 -6.82 -1.85 -4.42
N HIS A 45 -7.32 -1.26 -5.50
CA HIS A 45 -8.75 -1.07 -5.69
C HIS A 45 -9.43 -2.44 -5.84
N LEU A 46 -10.31 -2.80 -4.90
CA LEU A 46 -11.01 -4.09 -4.87
C LEU A 46 -12.40 -4.02 -5.52
N PHE A 47 -12.73 -2.90 -6.16
CA PHE A 47 -13.99 -2.69 -6.89
C PHE A 47 -15.20 -2.90 -5.97
N PHE A 48 -16.17 -3.71 -6.37
CA PHE A 48 -17.38 -3.95 -5.59
C PHE A 48 -17.13 -4.68 -4.28
N LEU A 49 -15.92 -5.23 -4.05
CA LEU A 49 -15.57 -5.80 -2.74
C LEU A 49 -15.23 -4.71 -1.71
N GLU A 50 -15.02 -3.47 -2.14
CA GLU A 50 -14.76 -2.35 -1.22
C GLU A 50 -15.99 -2.10 -0.33
N GLY A 51 -15.75 -1.99 0.98
CA GLY A 51 -16.81 -1.81 1.97
C GLY A 51 -17.62 -3.08 2.30
N MET A 52 -17.40 -4.20 1.61
CA MET A 52 -18.04 -5.47 1.97
C MET A 52 -17.34 -6.15 3.15
N THR A 53 -18.11 -6.80 4.02
CA THR A 53 -17.53 -7.69 5.02
C THR A 53 -17.00 -8.96 4.36
N ASN A 54 -16.04 -9.64 5.00
CA ASN A 54 -15.56 -10.94 4.51
C ASN A 54 -16.70 -11.98 4.41
N ALA A 55 -17.68 -11.91 5.30
CA ALA A 55 -18.83 -12.82 5.28
C ALA A 55 -19.73 -12.55 4.06
N ASP A 56 -20.01 -11.28 3.77
CA ASP A 56 -20.81 -10.88 2.62
C ASP A 56 -20.09 -11.17 1.31
N ALA A 57 -18.79 -10.85 1.22
CA ALA A 57 -17.97 -11.14 0.04
C ALA A 57 -17.92 -12.65 -0.25
N LYS A 58 -17.73 -13.48 0.79
CA LYS A 58 -17.75 -14.94 0.65
C LYS A 58 -19.13 -15.47 0.23
N LYS A 59 -20.22 -14.85 0.70
CA LYS A 59 -21.59 -15.27 0.37
C LYS A 59 -22.01 -14.84 -1.04
N GLN A 60 -21.72 -13.60 -1.43
CA GLN A 60 -22.15 -13.01 -2.70
C GLN A 60 -21.23 -13.37 -3.86
N TYR A 61 -19.92 -13.45 -3.61
CA TYR A 61 -18.90 -13.68 -4.63
C TYR A 61 -17.89 -14.76 -4.19
N PRO A 62 -18.34 -16.00 -3.93
CA PRO A 62 -17.49 -17.05 -3.35
C PRO A 62 -16.22 -17.32 -4.18
N GLU A 63 -16.35 -17.41 -5.51
CA GLU A 63 -15.21 -17.68 -6.40
C GLU A 63 -14.19 -16.54 -6.38
N LEU A 64 -14.65 -15.30 -6.48
CA LEU A 64 -13.77 -14.12 -6.43
C LEU A 64 -13.11 -13.96 -5.06
N TYR A 65 -13.87 -14.20 -3.99
CA TYR A 65 -13.33 -14.19 -2.63
C TYR A 65 -12.23 -15.25 -2.48
N THR A 66 -12.46 -16.49 -2.92
CA THR A 66 -11.45 -17.55 -2.89
C THR A 66 -10.25 -17.18 -3.75
N LYS A 67 -10.45 -16.69 -4.99
CA LYS A 67 -9.39 -16.25 -5.89
C LYS A 67 -8.54 -15.14 -5.26
N TRP A 68 -9.16 -14.15 -4.63
CA TRP A 68 -8.47 -13.09 -3.91
C TRP A 68 -7.59 -13.63 -2.77
N ARG A 69 -8.07 -14.64 -2.04
CA ARG A 69 -7.38 -15.21 -0.86
C ARG A 69 -6.29 -16.21 -1.21
N GLU A 70 -6.49 -17.01 -2.25
CA GLU A 70 -5.62 -18.14 -2.59
C GLU A 70 -4.73 -17.85 -3.81
N ASP A 71 -5.18 -17.01 -4.74
CA ASP A 71 -4.47 -16.70 -5.99
C ASP A 71 -4.59 -15.20 -6.35
N PRO A 72 -4.12 -14.28 -5.48
CA PRO A 72 -4.27 -12.84 -5.65
C PRO A 72 -3.60 -12.31 -6.93
N ALA A 73 -2.60 -13.01 -7.46
CA ALA A 73 -1.93 -12.64 -8.71
C ALA A 73 -2.84 -12.81 -9.94
N ASN A 74 -3.79 -13.74 -9.89
CA ASN A 74 -4.77 -13.96 -10.96
C ASN A 74 -6.18 -13.50 -10.59
N PHE A 75 -6.35 -12.85 -9.44
CA PHE A 75 -7.57 -12.13 -9.11
C PHE A 75 -7.77 -11.00 -10.13
N HIS A 76 -8.92 -11.01 -10.79
CA HIS A 76 -9.32 -9.96 -11.71
C HIS A 76 -10.80 -9.63 -11.58
N VAL A 77 -11.13 -8.36 -11.82
CA VAL A 77 -12.50 -7.88 -11.91
C VAL A 77 -12.67 -7.27 -13.30
N ASN A 78 -13.61 -7.79 -14.10
CA ASN A 78 -13.85 -7.34 -15.48
C ASN A 78 -12.57 -7.31 -16.35
N GLY A 79 -11.70 -8.31 -16.21
CA GLY A 79 -10.42 -8.42 -16.93
C GLY A 79 -9.28 -7.54 -16.38
N ILE A 80 -9.54 -6.72 -15.37
CA ILE A 80 -8.53 -5.89 -14.70
C ILE A 80 -7.92 -6.69 -13.56
N TYR A 81 -6.59 -6.86 -13.55
CA TYR A 81 -5.83 -7.53 -12.50
C TYR A 81 -5.28 -6.50 -11.50
N PRO A 82 -5.95 -6.26 -10.36
CA PRO A 82 -5.65 -5.09 -9.52
C PRO A 82 -4.29 -5.21 -8.86
N ILE A 83 -3.92 -6.42 -8.41
CA ILE A 83 -2.62 -6.70 -7.82
C ILE A 83 -1.49 -6.52 -8.82
N ARG A 84 -1.63 -7.02 -10.05
CA ARG A 84 -0.60 -6.83 -11.09
C ARG A 84 -0.41 -5.36 -11.45
N LYS A 85 -1.52 -4.61 -11.55
CA LYS A 85 -1.48 -3.17 -11.78
C LYS A 85 -0.78 -2.43 -10.64
N LEU A 86 -1.11 -2.76 -9.39
CA LEU A 86 -0.47 -2.21 -8.20
C LEU A 86 1.04 -2.51 -8.19
N TRP A 87 1.44 -3.76 -8.43
CA TRP A 87 2.86 -4.12 -8.53
C TRP A 87 3.58 -3.35 -9.63
N GLY A 88 2.97 -3.19 -10.80
CA GLY A 88 3.55 -2.38 -11.88
C GLY A 88 3.74 -0.92 -11.48
N MET A 89 2.79 -0.34 -10.75
CA MET A 89 2.87 1.02 -10.23
C MET A 89 3.97 1.16 -9.17
N ILE A 90 4.01 0.29 -8.16
CA ILE A 90 5.01 0.33 -7.09
C ILE A 90 6.42 0.11 -7.66
N ALA A 91 6.61 -0.93 -8.47
CA ALA A 91 7.91 -1.30 -9.00
C ALA A 91 8.49 -0.24 -9.94
N ARG A 92 7.64 0.42 -10.73
CA ARG A 92 8.09 1.48 -11.64
C ARG A 92 8.23 2.81 -10.91
N GLN A 93 7.13 3.31 -10.34
CA GLN A 93 7.07 4.70 -9.90
C GLN A 93 7.70 4.86 -8.51
N THR A 94 7.33 4.02 -7.55
CA THR A 94 7.83 4.18 -6.17
C THR A 94 9.31 3.82 -6.08
N CYS A 95 9.74 2.72 -6.68
CA CYS A 95 11.15 2.33 -6.62
C CYS A 95 12.05 3.34 -7.32
N GLU A 96 11.68 3.85 -8.50
CA GLU A 96 12.42 4.93 -9.16
C GLU A 96 12.50 6.17 -8.27
N GLN A 97 11.39 6.61 -7.67
CA GLN A 97 11.38 7.76 -6.75
C GLN A 97 12.26 7.53 -5.52
N ILE A 98 12.19 6.36 -4.89
CA ILE A 98 13.02 6.01 -3.73
C ILE A 98 14.50 6.02 -4.08
N LEU A 99 14.86 5.44 -5.23
CA LEU A 99 16.26 5.34 -5.66
C LEU A 99 16.84 6.69 -6.11
N LEU A 100 15.99 7.59 -6.63
CA LEU A 100 16.39 8.91 -7.13
C LEU A 100 16.29 10.02 -6.08
N THR A 101 15.63 9.78 -4.94
CA THR A 101 15.55 10.77 -3.85
C THR A 101 16.83 10.71 -3.02
N PRO A 102 17.64 11.79 -2.95
CA PRO A 102 18.78 11.84 -2.04
C PRO A 102 18.26 11.79 -0.60
N GLY A 103 18.84 10.90 0.21
CA GLY A 103 18.60 10.84 1.66
C GLY A 103 19.49 11.78 2.46
#